data_AF-A0A1I0GQX3-F1
#
_entry.id   AF-A0A1I0GQX3-F1
#
_cell.length_a   1.000
_cell.length_b   1.000
_cell.length_c   1.000
_cell.angle_alpha   90.00
_cell.angle_beta   90.00
_cell.angle_gamma   90.00
#
_symmetry.space_group_name_H-M   'P 1'
#
loop_
_entity.id
_entity.type
_entity.pdbx_description
1 polymer ?
#
loop_
_entity_poly.entity_id
_entity_poly.type
_entity_poly.pdbx_seq_one_letter_code
_entity_poly.pdbx_strand_id
1 'polypeptide(L)'
;LEAAQEVLGNEKATQAEVDEACDALTRAYLNLRLKPNKDLLADLINKANGLNSASYTANTWAVVENEVIKAQAVLEDPEASEAEVKAAEKALTKALEGLELVKAGDSEVKESVKTGDTINFIYSFAGLVITSAVLVINKKRKEF
;
A
#
# COMPACT_ATOMS: atom_id res chain seq x y z
N LEU A 1 9.16 19.32 20.66
CA LEU A 1 10.16 20.27 20.13
C LEU A 1 9.84 21.71 20.56
N GLU A 2 8.56 22.07 20.68
CA GLU A 2 8.11 23.38 21.18
C GLU A 2 8.72 23.77 22.54
N ALA A 3 8.66 22.91 23.57
CA ALA A 3 9.24 23.20 24.88
C ALA A 3 10.76 23.52 24.85
N ALA A 4 11.52 22.84 23.99
CA ALA A 4 12.95 23.10 23.83
C ALA A 4 13.23 24.43 23.10
N GLN A 5 12.35 24.85 22.19
CA GLN A 5 12.44 26.15 21.52
C GLN A 5 12.04 27.30 22.46
N GLU A 6 11.12 27.07 23.39
CA GLU A 6 10.62 28.05 24.34
C GLU A 6 11.67 28.40 25.42
N VAL A 7 12.40 27.39 25.91
CA VAL A 7 13.52 27.56 26.84
C VAL A 7 14.71 28.29 26.20
N LEU A 8 15.02 27.99 24.93
CA LEU A 8 16.15 28.59 24.21
C LEU A 8 16.06 30.12 24.04
N GLY A 9 14.85 30.69 24.12
CA GLY A 9 14.59 32.13 24.02
C GLY A 9 14.34 32.84 25.36
N ASN A 10 14.32 32.12 26.48
CA ASN A 10 13.94 32.68 27.78
C ASN A 10 15.16 32.80 28.72
N GLU A 11 15.69 34.02 28.86
CA GLU A 11 16.80 34.33 29.79
C GLU A 11 16.48 34.05 31.28
N LYS A 12 15.21 33.81 31.63
CA LYS A 12 14.75 33.43 32.97
C LYS A 12 14.35 31.97 33.10
N ALA A 13 14.63 31.14 32.09
CA ALA A 13 14.32 29.71 32.17
C ALA A 13 14.94 29.10 33.43
N THR A 14 14.11 28.40 34.18
CA THR A 14 14.52 27.67 35.39
C THR A 14 15.25 26.40 34.99
N GLN A 15 16.09 25.88 35.89
CA GLN A 15 16.78 24.61 35.67
C GLN A 15 15.79 23.47 35.38
N ALA A 16 14.63 23.47 36.04
CA ALA A 16 13.58 22.49 35.81
C ALA A 16 13.02 22.52 34.37
N GLU A 17 12.80 23.71 33.80
CA GLU A 17 12.34 23.86 32.40
C GLU A 17 13.42 23.41 31.40
N VAL A 18 14.69 23.69 31.70
CA VAL A 18 15.84 23.21 30.91
C VAL A 18 15.93 21.69 30.94
N ASP A 19 15.78 21.08 32.11
CA ASP A 19 15.84 19.62 32.28
C ASP A 19 14.68 18.93 31.55
N GLU A 20 13.46 19.47 31.65
CA GLU A 20 12.28 18.96 30.95
C GLU A 20 12.43 19.05 29.42
N ALA A 21 12.97 20.15 28.91
CA ALA A 21 13.28 20.32 27.49
C ALA A 21 14.33 19.29 27.01
N CYS A 22 15.35 19.02 27.82
CA CYS A 22 16.41 18.06 27.52
C CYS A 22 15.88 16.61 27.49
N ASP A 23 15.02 16.26 28.45
CA ASP A 23 14.34 14.95 28.48
C ASP A 23 13.40 14.76 27.29
N ALA A 24 12.63 15.80 26.96
CA ALA A 24 11.75 15.78 25.79
C ALA A 24 12.53 15.61 24.48
N LEU A 25 13.66 16.31 24.34
CA LEU A 25 14.54 16.18 23.17
C LEU A 25 15.15 14.78 23.08
N THR A 26 15.65 14.25 24.21
CA THR A 26 16.23 12.91 24.27
C THR A 26 15.22 11.85 23.89
N ARG A 27 13.98 11.95 24.40
CA ARG A 27 12.90 11.02 24.06
C ARG A 27 12.52 11.12 22.58
N ALA A 28 12.41 12.33 22.03
CA ALA A 28 12.12 12.53 20.61
C ALA A 28 13.24 11.95 19.72
N TYR A 29 14.50 12.13 20.09
CA TYR A 29 15.65 11.57 19.39
C TYR A 29 15.68 10.04 19.43
N LEU A 30 15.38 9.44 20.60
CA LEU A 30 15.28 7.99 20.75
C LEU A 30 14.13 7.43 19.89
N ASN A 31 12.96 8.07 19.91
CA ASN A 31 11.82 7.68 19.08
C ASN A 31 12.16 7.76 17.59
N LEU A 32 12.89 8.78 17.14
CA LEU A 32 13.32 8.89 15.75
C LEU A 32 14.30 7.78 15.36
N ARG A 33 15.27 7.46 16.23
CA ARG A 33 16.24 6.36 16.00
C ARG A 33 15.59 4.97 15.95
N LEU A 34 14.45 4.80 16.61
CA LEU A 34 13.72 3.53 16.63
C LEU A 34 12.83 3.32 15.41
N LYS A 35 12.57 4.36 14.60
CA LYS A 35 11.76 4.20 13.39
C LYS A 35 12.53 3.36 12.36
N PRO A 36 11.96 2.23 11.91
CA PRO A 36 12.61 1.40 10.91
C PRO A 36 12.68 2.10 9.55
N ASN A 37 13.76 1.82 8.80
CA ASN A 37 13.87 2.24 7.40
C ASN A 37 12.89 1.41 6.54
N LYS A 38 12.15 2.07 5.64
CA LYS A 38 11.17 1.45 4.73
C LYS A 38 11.48 1.66 3.23
N ASP A 39 12.67 2.16 2.90
CA ASP A 39 13.07 2.46 1.51
C ASP A 39 13.00 1.23 0.61
N LEU A 40 13.53 0.09 1.08
CA LEU A 40 13.48 -1.17 0.33
C LEU A 40 12.04 -1.65 0.10
N LEU A 41 11.18 -1.54 1.11
CA LEU A 41 9.77 -1.88 0.99
C LEU A 41 9.08 -1.01 -0.08
N ALA A 42 9.36 0.30 -0.08
CA ALA A 42 8.85 1.22 -1.09
C ALA A 42 9.36 0.87 -2.51
N ASP A 43 10.63 0.53 -2.66
CA ASP A 43 11.22 0.10 -3.92
C ASP A 43 10.58 -1.18 -4.47
N LEU A 44 10.30 -2.15 -3.59
CA LEU A 44 9.61 -3.39 -3.97
C LEU A 44 8.18 -3.13 -4.44
N ILE A 45 7.44 -2.24 -3.76
CA ILE A 45 6.09 -1.82 -4.16
C ILE A 45 6.14 -1.15 -5.54
N ASN A 46 7.08 -0.21 -5.74
CA ASN A 46 7.25 0.47 -7.02
C ASN A 46 7.61 -0.49 -8.14
N LYS A 47 8.49 -1.47 -7.87
CA LYS A 47 8.83 -2.53 -8.80
C LYS A 47 7.59 -3.34 -9.18
N ALA A 48 6.80 -3.78 -8.20
CA ALA A 48 5.58 -4.55 -8.44
C ALA A 48 4.57 -3.78 -9.30
N ASN A 49 4.34 -2.50 -8.98
CA ASN A 49 3.43 -1.62 -9.72
C ASN A 49 3.91 -1.32 -11.15
N GLY A 50 5.22 -1.43 -11.41
CA GLY A 50 5.81 -1.26 -12.74
C GLY A 50 5.70 -2.51 -13.62
N LEU A 51 5.25 -3.65 -13.09
CA LEU A 51 5.09 -4.88 -13.87
C LEU A 51 3.80 -4.84 -14.70
N ASN A 52 3.85 -5.43 -15.89
CA ASN A 52 2.66 -5.64 -16.69
C ASN A 52 1.93 -6.92 -16.23
N SER A 53 0.82 -6.76 -15.52
CA SER A 53 0.02 -7.88 -14.99
C SER A 53 -0.39 -8.88 -16.07
N ALA A 54 -0.66 -8.41 -17.30
CA ALA A 54 -1.07 -9.26 -18.43
C ALA A 54 0.03 -10.24 -18.90
N SER A 55 1.28 -10.04 -18.46
CA SER A 55 2.37 -10.96 -18.75
C SER A 55 2.41 -12.17 -17.80
N TYR A 56 1.62 -12.17 -16.72
CA TYR A 56 1.66 -13.19 -15.66
C TYR A 56 0.34 -13.94 -15.49
N THR A 57 0.41 -15.15 -14.93
CA THR A 57 -0.78 -15.95 -14.64
C THR A 57 -1.63 -15.26 -13.57
N ALA A 58 -2.96 -15.31 -13.71
CA ALA A 58 -3.88 -14.69 -12.76
C ALA A 58 -3.66 -15.17 -11.31
N ASN A 59 -3.33 -16.45 -11.13
CA ASN A 59 -3.07 -17.03 -9.83
C ASN A 59 -1.85 -16.41 -9.13
N THR A 60 -0.72 -16.30 -9.84
CA THR A 60 0.51 -15.74 -9.23
C THR A 60 0.43 -14.23 -9.11
N TRP A 61 -0.25 -13.56 -10.04
CA TRP A 61 -0.51 -12.13 -9.97
C TRP A 61 -1.38 -11.74 -8.77
N ALA A 62 -2.44 -12.50 -8.48
CA ALA A 62 -3.31 -12.24 -7.33
C ALA A 62 -2.55 -12.30 -5.98
N VAL A 63 -1.52 -13.17 -5.89
CA VAL A 63 -0.64 -13.21 -4.71
C VAL A 63 0.18 -11.92 -4.59
N VAL A 64 0.77 -11.44 -5.70
CA VAL A 64 1.53 -10.18 -5.70
C VAL A 64 0.64 -9.00 -5.32
N GLU A 65 -0.56 -8.89 -5.90
CA GLU A 65 -1.48 -7.79 -5.60
C GLU A 65 -1.85 -7.74 -4.11
N ASN A 66 -2.16 -8.90 -3.51
CA ASN A 66 -2.46 -9.00 -2.09
C ASN A 66 -1.26 -8.63 -1.20
N GLU A 67 -0.04 -9.04 -1.56
CA GLU A 67 1.16 -8.69 -0.80
C GLU A 67 1.55 -7.20 -0.99
N VAL A 68 1.27 -6.59 -2.14
CA VAL A 68 1.44 -5.13 -2.35
C VAL A 68 0.51 -4.33 -1.43
N ILE A 69 -0.75 -4.74 -1.27
CA ILE A 69 -1.71 -4.08 -0.36
C ILE A 69 -1.20 -4.13 1.08
N LYS A 70 -0.75 -5.30 1.54
CA LYS A 70 -0.19 -5.45 2.89
C LYS A 70 1.09 -4.64 3.08
N ALA A 71 1.97 -4.65 2.08
CA ALA A 71 3.20 -3.87 2.10
C ALA A 71 2.92 -2.36 2.16
N GLN A 72 1.90 -1.86 1.45
CA GLN A 72 1.46 -0.47 1.52
C GLN A 72 0.92 -0.12 2.92
N ALA A 73 0.11 -0.99 3.52
CA ALA A 73 -0.38 -0.77 4.89
C ALA A 73 0.79 -0.63 5.89
N VAL A 74 1.81 -1.48 5.78
CA VAL A 74 3.02 -1.39 6.62
C VAL A 74 3.85 -0.15 6.27
N LEU A 75 3.92 0.24 5.00
CA LEU A 75 4.65 1.44 4.56
C LEU A 75 4.04 2.70 5.18
N GLU A 76 2.72 2.81 5.13
CA GLU A 76 1.93 3.96 5.60
C GLU A 76 1.79 4.04 7.13
N ASP A 77 1.99 2.93 7.85
CA ASP A 77 1.88 2.92 9.32
C ASP A 77 3.10 3.59 9.99
N PRO A 78 2.94 4.78 10.62
CA PRO A 78 4.05 5.50 11.25
C PRO A 78 4.66 4.78 12.46
N GLU A 79 3.95 3.80 13.02
CA GLU A 79 4.33 3.03 14.21
C GLU A 79 4.78 1.59 13.87
N ALA A 80 4.83 1.23 12.58
CA ALA A 80 5.29 -0.08 12.14
C ALA A 80 6.67 -0.40 12.73
N SER A 81 6.80 -1.58 13.30
CA SER A 81 8.05 -2.09 13.86
C SER A 81 9.02 -2.58 12.78
N GLU A 82 10.31 -2.66 13.11
CA GLU A 82 11.33 -3.21 12.21
C GLU A 82 11.00 -4.64 11.77
N ALA A 83 10.39 -5.44 12.65
CA ALA A 83 9.98 -6.80 12.35
C ALA A 83 8.84 -6.84 11.32
N GLU A 84 7.86 -5.94 11.41
CA GLU A 84 6.77 -5.83 10.45
C GLU A 84 7.25 -5.37 9.08
N VAL A 85 8.15 -4.37 9.04
CA VAL A 85 8.78 -3.92 7.79
C VAL A 85 9.54 -5.05 7.11
N LYS A 86 10.41 -5.75 7.85
CA LYS A 86 11.16 -6.90 7.31
C LYS A 86 10.27 -8.06 6.88
N ALA A 87 9.17 -8.30 7.60
CA ALA A 87 8.20 -9.33 7.24
C ALA A 87 7.50 -8.98 5.91
N ALA A 88 7.09 -7.72 5.74
CA ALA A 88 6.47 -7.24 4.51
C ALA A 88 7.45 -7.29 3.33
N GLU A 89 8.70 -6.86 3.51
CA GLU A 89 9.75 -6.95 2.48
C GLU A 89 9.97 -8.40 2.02
N LYS A 90 10.08 -9.34 2.97
CA LYS A 90 10.26 -10.75 2.68
C LYS A 90 9.05 -11.36 1.97
N ALA A 91 7.85 -11.02 2.41
CA ALA A 91 6.61 -11.53 1.82
C ALA A 91 6.44 -11.05 0.37
N LEU A 92 6.62 -9.74 0.13
CA LEU A 92 6.52 -9.16 -1.20
C LEU A 92 7.63 -9.66 -2.13
N THR A 93 8.88 -9.79 -1.63
CA THR A 93 9.98 -10.39 -2.39
C THR A 93 9.63 -11.81 -2.84
N LYS A 94 9.13 -12.64 -1.92
CA LYS A 94 8.72 -14.02 -2.24
C LYS A 94 7.58 -14.07 -3.26
N ALA A 95 6.61 -13.16 -3.16
CA ALA A 95 5.51 -13.09 -4.12
C ALA A 95 6.01 -12.72 -5.52
N LEU A 96 6.93 -11.74 -5.61
CA LEU A 96 7.54 -11.34 -6.87
C LEU A 96 8.42 -12.44 -7.49
N GLU A 97 9.15 -13.20 -6.67
CA GLU A 97 9.92 -14.37 -7.12
C GLU A 97 9.02 -15.54 -7.58
N GLY A 98 7.79 -15.60 -7.07
CA GLY A 98 6.79 -16.61 -7.41
C GLY A 98 5.93 -16.28 -8.63
N LEU A 99 6.22 -15.19 -9.35
CA LEU A 99 5.50 -14.82 -10.57
C LEU A 99 5.76 -15.81 -11.70
N GLU A 100 4.68 -16.28 -12.34
CA GLU A 100 4.74 -17.16 -13.50
C GLU A 100 4.23 -16.44 -14.74
N LEU A 101 4.98 -16.52 -15.84
CA LEU A 101 4.57 -15.95 -17.12
C LEU A 101 3.38 -16.70 -17.72
N VAL A 102 2.48 -15.97 -18.37
CA VAL A 102 1.45 -16.59 -19.22
C VAL A 102 2.14 -17.33 -20.36
N LYS A 103 1.97 -18.65 -20.41
CA LYS A 103 2.40 -19.44 -21.57
C LYS A 103 1.36 -19.31 -22.68
N ALA A 104 1.81 -19.26 -23.92
CA ALA A 104 0.93 -19.30 -25.10
C ALA A 104 0.15 -20.64 -25.11
N GLY A 105 -1.03 -20.65 -24.50
CA GLY A 105 -1.89 -21.83 -24.36
C GLY A 105 -2.60 -21.95 -22.99
N ASP A 106 -2.08 -21.32 -21.93
CA ASP A 106 -2.64 -21.41 -20.57
C ASP A 106 -3.59 -20.22 -20.31
N SER A 107 -4.74 -20.22 -20.99
CA SER A 107 -5.93 -19.50 -20.51
C SER A 107 -6.78 -20.48 -19.70
N GLU A 108 -6.27 -20.94 -18.55
CA GLU A 108 -7.08 -21.75 -17.64
C GLU A 108 -7.98 -20.85 -16.78
N VAL A 109 -9.21 -20.75 -17.26
CA VAL A 109 -10.42 -20.43 -16.49
C VAL A 109 -10.46 -21.32 -15.23
N LYS A 110 -10.50 -20.70 -14.04
CA LYS A 110 -11.04 -21.36 -12.83
C LYS A 110 -11.96 -20.40 -12.08
N GLU A 111 -13.24 -20.49 -12.40
CA GLU A 111 -14.31 -20.23 -11.45
C GLU A 111 -15.09 -21.54 -11.26
N SER A 112 -14.78 -22.28 -10.20
CA SER A 112 -15.66 -23.31 -9.67
C SER A 112 -16.73 -22.61 -8.84
N VAL A 113 -17.88 -22.28 -9.44
CA VAL A 113 -19.09 -21.93 -8.67
C VAL A 113 -20.16 -22.99 -8.91
N LYS A 114 -20.53 -23.62 -7.79
CA LYS A 114 -21.57 -24.62 -7.62
C LYS A 114 -22.95 -24.00 -7.93
N THR A 115 -23.72 -24.73 -8.74
CA THR A 115 -25.09 -24.49 -9.20
C THR A 115 -26.00 -23.69 -8.27
N GLY A 116 -26.65 -22.64 -8.80
CA GLY A 116 -27.85 -22.03 -8.23
C GLY A 116 -28.03 -20.54 -8.56
N ASP A 117 -28.53 -20.26 -9.76
CA ASP A 117 -29.07 -18.98 -10.24
C ASP A 117 -28.19 -17.71 -10.32
N THR A 118 -28.25 -17.09 -11.52
CA THR A 118 -28.04 -15.67 -11.86
C THR A 118 -26.68 -15.23 -12.40
N ILE A 119 -26.60 -15.20 -13.74
CA ILE A 119 -25.91 -14.23 -14.62
C ILE A 119 -24.42 -13.92 -14.31
N ASN A 120 -23.52 -14.73 -14.89
CA ASN A 120 -22.15 -14.32 -15.24
C ASN A 120 -22.03 -14.25 -16.77
N PHE A 121 -22.44 -13.12 -17.33
CA PHE A 121 -22.02 -12.63 -18.65
C PHE A 121 -21.39 -11.27 -18.32
N ILE A 122 -20.13 -10.99 -18.62
CA ILE A 122 -19.62 -10.37 -19.86
C ILE A 122 -18.10 -10.21 -19.54
N TYR A 123 -17.11 -10.69 -20.30
CA TYR A 123 -16.47 -9.94 -21.38
C TYR A 123 -15.52 -10.84 -22.20
N SER A 124 -15.99 -11.17 -23.41
CA SER A 124 -15.31 -11.34 -24.73
C SER A 124 -13.94 -12.05 -24.79
N PHE A 125 -13.70 -13.00 -25.70
CA PHE A 125 -13.75 -12.77 -27.15
C PHE A 125 -14.45 -13.89 -27.94
N ALA A 126 -15.54 -13.50 -28.61
CA ALA A 126 -16.10 -14.00 -29.89
C ALA A 126 -17.63 -14.13 -29.84
N GLY A 127 -18.33 -12.99 -29.94
CA GLY A 127 -19.75 -12.96 -30.35
C GLY A 127 -20.73 -12.32 -29.37
N LEU A 128 -21.35 -11.21 -29.84
CA LEU A 128 -22.66 -10.63 -29.49
C LEU A 128 -22.86 -9.81 -28.18
N VAL A 129 -23.02 -8.49 -28.40
CA VAL A 129 -24.04 -7.51 -27.90
C VAL A 129 -24.82 -7.86 -26.62
N ILE A 130 -24.86 -6.99 -25.59
CA ILE A 130 -26.07 -6.37 -24.96
C ILE A 130 -25.68 -5.08 -24.16
N THR A 131 -26.53 -4.07 -24.35
CA THR A 131 -26.67 -2.73 -23.77
C THR A 131 -27.01 -2.66 -22.27
N SER A 132 -26.50 -1.67 -21.52
CA SER A 132 -27.31 -0.58 -20.88
C SER A 132 -26.56 0.24 -19.79
N ALA A 133 -26.49 1.56 -20.05
CA ALA A 133 -26.61 2.74 -19.17
C ALA A 133 -26.12 2.74 -17.70
N VAL A 134 -25.07 3.54 -17.43
CA VAL A 134 -25.13 4.63 -16.42
C VAL A 134 -24.45 5.87 -17.00
N LEU A 135 -25.28 6.79 -17.49
CA LEU A 135 -24.94 8.16 -17.89
C LEU A 135 -24.57 8.95 -16.63
N VAL A 136 -23.29 9.26 -16.44
CA VAL A 136 -22.84 10.26 -15.46
C VAL A 136 -23.18 11.64 -16.03
N ILE A 137 -24.34 12.17 -15.66
CA ILE A 137 -24.61 13.60 -15.75
C ILE A 137 -23.98 14.25 -14.52
N ASN A 138 -22.79 14.81 -14.68
CA ASN A 138 -22.29 15.81 -13.77
C ASN A 138 -21.92 17.07 -14.56
N LYS A 139 -22.87 17.98 -14.75
CA LYS A 139 -22.60 19.33 -15.24
C LYS A 139 -23.42 20.37 -14.48
N LYS A 140 -22.79 20.88 -13.43
CA LYS A 140 -22.82 22.26 -12.91
C LYS A 140 -24.20 22.92 -12.74
N ARG A 141 -24.61 23.08 -11.47
CA ARG A 141 -25.36 24.26 -11.03
C ARG A 141 -24.50 25.51 -11.23
N LYS A 142 -25.02 26.51 -11.93
CA LYS A 142 -24.93 27.92 -11.56
C LYS A 142 -26.23 28.58 -12.05
N GLU A 143 -27.08 28.85 -11.09
CA GLU A 143 -28.35 29.57 -11.17
C GLU A 143 -28.13 31.00 -11.72
N PHE A 144 -29.15 31.51 -12.42
CA PHE A 144 -29.47 32.93 -12.51
C PHE A 144 -30.36 33.30 -11.33
#